data_AF-A0A968GY09-F1
#
_entry.id   AF-A0A968GY09-F1
#
_cell.length_a   1.000
_cell.length_b   1.000
_cell.length_c   1.000
_cell.angle_alpha   90.00
_cell.angle_beta   90.00
_cell.angle_gamma   90.00
#
_symmetry.space_group_name_H-M   'P 1'
#
loop_
_entity.id
_entity.type
_entity.pdbx_description
1 polymer ?
#
loop_
_entity_poly.entity_id
_entity_poly.type
_entity_poly.pdbx_seq_one_letter_code
_entity_poly.pdbx_strand_id
1 'polypeptide(L)'
;MPAARPPVRRAGGVAPAAAQLQGDPPTGDHGATAPQLRRFIKSRAYVPMHELRRRFGINGEEDEVTPLDVDQHQIFVGLPEREGHLLGELLRGGDIGYELSLDPISPIVVGVYPMRPVSRA
;
A
#
# COMPACT_ATOMS: atom_id res chain seq x y z
N MET A 1 -1.58 -1.19 -60.71
CA MET A 1 -0.44 -1.21 -59.76
C MET A 1 -0.12 0.24 -59.44
N PRO A 2 -0.22 0.76 -58.21
CA PRO A 2 -0.16 0.10 -56.90
C PRO A 2 -1.47 0.17 -56.07
N ALA A 3 -1.57 -0.70 -55.06
CA ALA A 3 -2.73 -0.87 -54.17
C ALA A 3 -2.64 0.06 -52.94
N ALA A 4 -3.78 0.69 -52.59
CA ALA A 4 -3.93 1.49 -51.38
C ALA A 4 -3.95 0.58 -50.14
N ARG A 5 -3.06 0.87 -49.18
CA ARG A 5 -3.01 0.21 -47.86
C ARG A 5 -4.16 0.69 -46.97
N PRO A 6 -4.88 -0.18 -46.25
CA PRO A 6 -5.88 0.23 -45.27
C PRO A 6 -5.20 0.69 -43.96
N PRO A 7 -5.85 1.58 -43.16
CA PRO A 7 -5.32 2.02 -41.88
C PRO A 7 -5.44 0.92 -40.81
N VAL A 8 -4.34 0.69 -40.08
CA VAL A 8 -4.26 -0.23 -38.95
C VAL A 8 -5.06 0.34 -37.78
N ARG A 9 -6.13 -0.35 -37.39
CA ARG A 9 -6.95 -0.07 -36.21
C ARG A 9 -6.11 -0.34 -34.95
N ARG A 10 -5.73 0.70 -34.20
CA ARG A 10 -5.10 0.54 -32.87
C ARG A 10 -6.09 -0.18 -31.95
N ALA A 11 -5.70 -1.37 -31.50
CA ALA A 11 -6.33 -2.06 -30.39
C ALA A 11 -6.13 -1.20 -29.13
N GLY A 12 -7.23 -0.66 -28.60
CA GLY A 12 -7.24 -0.04 -27.29
C GLY A 12 -6.94 -1.10 -26.24
N GLY A 13 -5.70 -1.12 -25.76
CA GLY A 13 -5.33 -1.84 -24.55
C GLY A 13 -6.09 -1.22 -23.38
N VAL A 14 -6.94 -2.00 -22.75
CA VAL A 14 -7.57 -1.64 -21.47
C VAL A 14 -6.47 -1.75 -20.42
N ALA A 15 -5.76 -0.64 -20.20
CA ALA A 15 -5.02 -0.46 -18.96
C ALA A 15 -6.05 -0.37 -17.82
N PRO A 16 -5.85 -1.05 -16.68
CA PRO A 16 -6.73 -0.84 -15.54
C PRO A 16 -6.61 0.63 -15.15
N ALA A 17 -7.74 1.34 -15.24
CA ALA A 17 -7.85 2.72 -14.80
C ALA A 17 -7.46 2.75 -13.32
N ALA A 18 -6.28 3.29 -13.03
CA ALA A 18 -5.92 3.73 -11.70
C ALA A 18 -6.99 4.76 -11.31
N ALA A 19 -7.96 4.31 -10.52
CA ALA A 19 -9.06 5.13 -10.04
C ALA A 19 -8.43 6.32 -9.30
N GLN A 20 -8.44 7.48 -9.96
CA GLN A 20 -8.03 8.75 -9.36
C GLN A 20 -9.07 9.12 -8.30
N LEU A 21 -8.96 8.51 -7.12
CA LEU A 21 -9.69 8.94 -5.93
C LEU A 21 -8.89 10.09 -5.31
N GLN A 22 -9.22 11.29 -5.77
CA GLN A 22 -8.98 12.53 -5.04
C GLN A 22 -9.75 12.46 -3.72
N GLY A 23 -9.15 11.84 -2.71
CA GLY A 23 -9.47 12.25 -1.35
C GLY A 23 -8.58 13.45 -1.01
N ASP A 24 -9.13 14.43 -0.31
CA ASP A 24 -8.33 15.53 0.25
C ASP A 24 -7.11 14.98 1.00
N PRO A 25 -5.92 15.60 0.86
CA PRO A 25 -4.84 15.36 1.79
C PRO A 25 -5.31 15.81 3.18
N PRO A 26 -5.08 15.04 4.25
CA PRO A 26 -5.31 15.53 5.60
C PRO A 26 -4.36 16.71 5.84
N THR A 27 -4.92 17.92 5.81
CA THR A 27 -4.23 19.15 6.18
C THR A 27 -4.06 19.16 7.69
N GLY A 28 -2.96 18.62 8.19
CA GLY A 28 -2.61 18.67 9.60
C GLY A 28 -1.27 18.03 9.86
N ASP A 29 -0.43 18.72 10.64
CA ASP A 29 0.88 18.32 11.17
C ASP A 29 0.83 17.08 12.09
N HIS A 30 -0.19 16.25 11.94
CA HIS A 30 -0.52 15.12 12.79
C HIS A 30 -0.48 13.86 11.93
N GLY A 31 0.63 13.12 12.05
CA GLY A 31 0.82 11.86 11.32
C GLY A 31 -0.35 10.89 11.47
N ALA A 32 -0.45 9.94 10.54
CA ALA A 32 -1.58 9.02 10.42
C ALA A 32 -1.95 8.34 11.75
N THR A 33 -3.24 8.10 12.02
CA THR A 33 -3.70 7.29 13.16
C THR A 33 -4.09 5.88 12.70
N ALA A 34 -4.02 4.88 13.59
CA ALA A 34 -4.40 3.50 13.26
C ALA A 34 -5.83 3.37 12.68
N PRO A 35 -6.87 4.04 13.22
CA PRO A 35 -8.21 3.99 12.62
C PRO A 35 -8.27 4.61 11.22
N GLN A 36 -7.51 5.68 10.96
CA GLN A 36 -7.45 6.30 9.63
C GLN A 36 -6.75 5.40 8.62
N LEU A 37 -5.60 4.81 9.00
CA LEU A 37 -4.88 3.82 8.18
C LEU A 37 -5.79 2.64 7.84
N ARG A 38 -6.42 2.05 8.86
CA ARG A 38 -7.35 0.93 8.69
C ARG A 38 -8.48 1.29 7.73
N ARG A 39 -9.14 2.44 7.92
CA ARG A 39 -10.25 2.88 7.05
C ARG A 39 -9.80 3.05 5.60
N PHE A 40 -8.63 3.62 5.38
CA PHE A 40 -8.07 3.84 4.05
C PHE A 40 -7.69 2.54 3.34
N ILE A 41 -7.12 1.58 4.06
CA ILE A 41 -6.79 0.25 3.51
C ILE A 41 -8.08 -0.52 3.20
N LYS A 42 -9.08 -0.45 4.09
CA LYS A 42 -10.38 -1.11 3.90
C LYS A 42 -11.19 -0.60 2.72
N SER A 43 -10.93 0.61 2.25
CA SER A 43 -11.65 1.17 1.09
C SER A 43 -11.04 0.77 -0.27
N ARG A 44 -9.96 -0.02 -0.30
CA ARG A 44 -9.31 -0.46 -1.54
C ARG A 44 -9.08 -1.96 -1.54
N ALA A 45 -8.95 -2.53 -2.73
CA ALA A 45 -8.55 -3.93 -2.89
C ALA A 45 -7.08 -4.14 -2.51
N TYR A 46 -6.24 -3.14 -2.73
CA TYR A 46 -4.80 -3.17 -2.48
C TYR A 46 -4.27 -1.74 -2.33
N VAL A 47 -3.24 -1.56 -1.49
CA VAL A 47 -2.55 -0.29 -1.25
C VAL A 47 -1.04 -0.52 -1.22
N PRO A 48 -0.27 -0.03 -2.21
CA PRO A 48 1.18 -0.08 -2.15
C PRO A 48 1.75 0.91 -1.11
N MET A 49 2.95 0.66 -0.60
CA MET A 49 3.53 1.49 0.48
C MET A 49 3.67 2.98 0.12
N HIS A 50 4.04 3.29 -1.12
CA HIS A 50 4.18 4.67 -1.59
C HIS A 50 2.85 5.44 -1.57
N GLU A 51 1.71 4.75 -1.70
CA GLU A 51 0.39 5.40 -1.58
C GLU A 51 0.06 5.79 -0.14
N LEU A 52 0.47 5.00 0.86
CA LEU A 52 0.29 5.37 2.27
C LEU A 52 1.10 6.64 2.60
N ARG A 53 2.36 6.68 2.17
CA ARG A 53 3.24 7.85 2.36
C ARG A 53 2.65 9.11 1.76
N ARG A 54 2.25 9.02 0.48
CA ARG A 54 1.62 10.14 -0.23
C ARG A 54 0.30 10.57 0.42
N ARG A 55 -0.51 9.62 0.89
CA ARG A 55 -1.85 9.92 1.43
C ARG A 55 -1.80 10.68 2.74
N PHE A 56 -0.94 10.25 3.65
CA PHE A 56 -0.92 10.75 5.02
C PHE A 56 0.12 11.84 5.24
N GLY A 57 0.80 12.29 4.18
CA GLY A 57 1.88 13.28 4.31
C GLY A 57 2.96 12.78 5.25
N ILE A 58 3.34 11.50 5.11
CA ILE A 58 4.32 10.86 6.01
C ILE A 58 5.68 11.52 5.76
N ASN A 59 6.06 12.42 6.65
CA ASN A 59 7.32 13.16 6.64
C ASN A 59 8.43 12.25 7.18
N GLY A 60 9.22 11.67 6.28
CA GLY A 60 10.36 10.80 6.60
C GLY A 60 11.21 10.59 5.34
N GLU A 61 12.47 10.23 5.53
CA GLU A 61 13.43 10.01 4.44
C GLU A 61 12.91 8.92 3.48
N GLU A 62 13.17 9.03 2.17
CA GLU A 62 12.67 8.04 1.18
C GLU A 62 13.08 6.60 1.53
N ASP A 63 14.24 6.43 2.16
CA ASP A 63 14.82 5.14 2.55
C ASP A 63 14.54 4.74 4.00
N GLU A 64 13.64 5.43 4.71
CA GLU A 64 13.32 5.08 6.09
C GLU A 64 12.52 3.78 6.16
N VAL A 65 13.07 2.82 6.91
CA VAL A 65 12.52 1.46 7.05
C VAL A 65 12.43 1.09 8.53
N THR A 66 11.25 0.63 8.93
CA THR A 66 10.97 0.17 10.30
C THR A 66 10.85 -1.36 10.32
N PRO A 67 11.62 -2.06 11.18
CA PRO A 67 11.43 -3.50 11.40
C PRO A 67 10.21 -3.75 12.29
N LEU A 68 9.37 -4.72 11.92
CA LEU A 68 8.21 -5.16 12.69
C LEU A 68 8.26 -6.67 12.90
N ASP A 69 7.99 -7.10 14.12
CA ASP A 69 7.76 -8.52 14.43
C ASP A 69 6.27 -8.85 14.29
N VAL A 70 5.91 -9.71 13.34
CA VAL A 70 4.54 -10.16 13.08
C VAL A 70 4.55 -11.69 13.01
N ASP A 71 3.77 -12.33 13.89
CA ASP A 71 3.65 -13.79 13.97
C ASP A 71 5.03 -14.51 14.02
N GLN A 72 5.98 -13.99 14.81
CA GLN A 72 7.36 -14.48 14.97
C GLN A 72 8.26 -14.31 13.72
N HIS A 73 7.81 -13.54 12.74
CA HIS A 73 8.58 -13.17 11.57
C HIS A 73 8.90 -11.68 11.58
N GLN A 74 10.18 -11.37 11.44
CA GLN A 74 10.62 -9.99 11.25
C GLN A 74 10.38 -9.58 9.79
N ILE A 75 9.61 -8.53 9.59
CA ILE A 75 9.34 -7.90 8.29
C ILE A 75 9.78 -6.44 8.32
N PHE A 76 10.06 -5.88 7.15
CA PHE A 76 10.56 -4.52 7.00
C PHE A 76 9.55 -3.66 6.25
N VAL A 77 9.18 -2.52 6.81
CA VAL A 77 8.18 -1.61 6.21
C VAL A 77 8.85 -0.29 5.89
N GLY A 78 8.69 0.19 4.64
CA GLY A 78 9.21 1.50 4.19
C GLY A 78 8.39 2.69 4.71
N LEU A 79 8.17 2.74 6.03
CA LEU A 79 7.50 3.81 6.76
C LEU A 79 8.35 4.20 7.99
N PRO A 80 8.27 5.45 8.46
CA PRO A 80 8.88 5.88 9.72
C PRO A 80 8.38 5.08 10.91
N GLU A 81 9.15 5.11 12.00
CA GLU A 81 8.93 4.27 13.19
C GLU A 81 7.49 4.35 13.71
N ARG A 82 6.96 5.58 13.81
CA ARG A 82 5.60 5.84 14.31
C ARG A 82 4.53 5.15 13.45
N GLU A 83 4.53 5.39 12.14
CA GLU A 83 3.54 4.81 11.22
C GLU A 83 3.77 3.32 11.02
N GLY A 84 5.02 2.86 11.03
CA GLY A 84 5.39 1.45 11.02
C GLY A 84 4.77 0.70 12.18
N HIS A 85 4.85 1.23 13.41
CA HIS A 85 4.23 0.62 14.58
C HIS A 85 2.71 0.53 14.47
N LEU A 86 2.03 1.59 14.02
CA LEU A 86 0.58 1.58 13.80
C LEU A 86 0.17 0.53 12.76
N LEU A 87 0.94 0.40 11.69
CA LEU A 87 0.70 -0.65 10.70
C LEU A 87 0.90 -2.04 11.31
N GLY A 88 1.95 -2.22 12.11
CA GLY A 88 2.24 -3.45 12.85
C GLY A 88 1.11 -3.89 13.77
N GLU A 89 0.48 -2.95 14.48
CA GLU A 89 -0.71 -3.25 15.31
C GLU A 89 -1.88 -3.79 14.46
N LEU A 90 -2.15 -3.18 13.31
CA LEU A 90 -3.22 -3.62 12.42
C LEU A 90 -2.95 -5.00 11.81
N LEU A 91 -1.68 -5.29 11.49
CA LEU A 91 -1.23 -6.58 10.98
C LEU A 91 -1.39 -7.68 12.04
N ARG A 92 -0.90 -7.45 13.26
CA ARG A 92 -1.04 -8.39 14.38
C ARG A 92 -2.49 -8.62 14.77
N GLY A 93 -3.33 -7.59 14.69
CA GLY A 93 -4.77 -7.68 14.90
C GLY A 93 -5.52 -8.44 13.81
N GLY A 94 -4.87 -8.79 12.69
CA GLY A 94 -5.50 -9.46 11.55
C GLY A 94 -6.51 -8.58 10.80
N ASP A 95 -6.47 -7.27 11.01
CA ASP A 95 -7.38 -6.32 10.36
C ASP A 95 -7.01 -6.12 8.88
N ILE A 96 -5.72 -6.24 8.57
CA ILE A 96 -5.14 -6.07 7.24
C ILE A 96 -4.12 -7.19 6.98
N GLY A 97 -3.91 -7.49 5.70
CA GLY A 97 -2.87 -8.40 5.23
C GLY A 97 -1.79 -7.60 4.50
N TYR A 98 -0.69 -8.26 4.19
CA TYR A 98 0.49 -7.65 3.60
C TYR A 98 1.09 -8.54 2.52
N GLU A 99 1.75 -7.91 1.57
CA GLU A 99 2.52 -8.54 0.52
C GLU A 99 4.00 -8.28 0.75
N LEU A 100 4.81 -9.34 0.63
CA LEU A 100 6.26 -9.27 0.80
C LEU A 100 6.97 -9.38 -0.55
N SER A 101 7.99 -8.54 -0.73
CA SER A 101 9.12 -8.86 -1.60
C SER A 101 10.20 -9.53 -0.75
N LEU A 102 10.75 -10.65 -1.24
CA LEU A 102 11.81 -11.40 -0.56
C LEU A 102 13.20 -11.15 -1.16
N ASP A 103 13.30 -10.29 -2.18
CA ASP A 103 14.53 -10.05 -2.94
C ASP A 103 15.30 -8.86 -2.33
N PRO A 104 16.59 -8.97 -1.98
CA PRO A 104 17.47 -10.14 -2.14
C PRO A 104 17.52 -11.11 -0.96
N ILE A 105 17.17 -10.70 0.27
CA ILE A 105 17.27 -11.57 1.47
C ILE A 105 16.35 -11.11 2.62
N SER A 106 15.90 -9.86 2.60
CA SER A 106 15.07 -9.26 3.66
C SER A 106 13.61 -9.16 3.22
N PRO A 107 12.65 -9.68 4.01
CA PRO A 107 11.22 -9.59 3.69
C PRO A 107 10.71 -8.15 3.84
N ILE A 108 10.54 -7.46 2.72
CA ILE A 108 10.07 -6.07 2.67
C ILE A 108 8.58 -6.04 2.31
N VAL A 109 7.79 -5.31 3.07
CA VAL A 109 6.39 -5.05 2.75
C VAL A 109 6.30 -4.10 1.56
N VAL A 110 5.72 -4.57 0.46
CA VAL A 110 5.51 -3.77 -0.76
C VAL A 110 4.10 -3.20 -0.85
N GLY A 111 3.14 -3.86 -0.20
CA GLY A 111 1.75 -3.42 -0.16
C GLY A 111 0.93 -4.11 0.91
N VAL A 112 -0.27 -3.58 1.12
CA VAL A 112 -1.23 -4.08 2.10
C VAL A 112 -2.62 -4.16 1.50
N TYR A 113 -3.45 -5.05 2.04
CA TYR A 113 -4.81 -5.29 1.55
C TYR A 113 -5.75 -5.56 2.73
N PRO A 114 -7.06 -5.33 2.57
CA PRO A 114 -8.01 -5.59 3.65
C PRO A 114 -8.17 -7.08 3.91
N MET A 115 -8.05 -7.48 5.18
CA MET A 115 -8.46 -8.81 5.62
C MET A 115 -9.90 -8.79 6.11
N ARG A 116 -10.63 -9.89 6.00
CA ARG A 116 -11.87 -10.04 6.76
C ARG A 116 -11.46 -10.38 8.20
N PRO A 117 -12.08 -9.77 9.23
CA PRO A 117 -11.74 -10.07 10.62
C PRO A 117 -11.84 -11.58 10.84
N VAL A 118 -10.72 -12.21 11.19
CA VAL A 118 -10.68 -13.60 11.60
C VAL A 118 -10.84 -13.59 13.11
N SER A 119 -11.98 -14.04 13.63
CA SER A 119 -12.16 -14.24 15.07
C SER A 119 -11.12 -15.25 15.56
N ARG A 120 -10.07 -14.78 16.26
CA ARG A 120 -9.14 -15.63 16.98
C ARG A 120 -9.74 -15.88 18.37
N ALA A 121 -10.23 -17.09 18.61
CA ALA A 121 -10.79 -17.55 19.88
C ALA A 121 -9.69 -18.02 20.84
#